data_AF-A0A651E5S2-F1
#
_entry.id   AF-A0A651E5S2-F1
#
_cell.length_a   1.000
_cell.length_b   1.000
_cell.length_c   1.000
_cell.angle_alpha   90.00
_cell.angle_beta   90.00
_cell.angle_gamma   90.00
#
_symmetry.space_group_name_H-M   'P 1'
#
loop_
_entity.id
_entity.type
_entity.pdbx_description
1 polymer ?
#
loop_
_entity_poly.entity_id
_entity_poly.type
_entity_poly.pdbx_seq_one_letter_code
_entity_poly.pdbx_strand_id
1 'polypeptide(L)'
;MKRQLHLLAGIALLTGLLAGCDDSDSPSGPDLQPPGGVAVSVLSGTSVRVTFSPASGASAYIVQRAEGETGGSFTTVGETDETSFEDAGLTPLSVYRYRVASRSGSAQSGFSGEARVELPELVTPTRTITADITSDRTFVADSIYKLSGFIKVANGATLTIEPGTKIVGDFNIPGSSLFILRGARIIAEGTPEAPIVFTSERPLGQRQPGDWGGVIMVGNGITNRGAPTYIEGTGTGSANPLVDYSQGTDNDDDSGILRYVRIEFAGFPTAPNEELNSLTMAAVGRGTTIEYVQILLGLDDSFEWFGGAVDGRYLISYESADDHFDMSEGYVGRVQHAIAFQSIRPEPRPNLAGGAASDPQGLENDGCWAENCLAGDSNRSASSPYTVPVFANFTLIGPPPGAWE
;
A
#
# COMPACT_ATOMS: atom_id res chain seq x y z
N MET A 1 4.05 75.97 12.60
CA MET A 1 5.53 75.97 12.58
C MET A 1 6.00 76.09 11.13
N LYS A 2 6.45 77.28 10.75
CA LYS A 2 7.15 77.57 9.49
C LYS A 2 8.65 77.29 9.68
N ARG A 3 9.32 76.80 8.64
CA ARG A 3 10.59 77.39 8.13
C ARG A 3 11.02 76.70 6.84
N GLN A 4 10.84 77.43 5.73
CA GLN A 4 11.74 77.39 4.58
C GLN A 4 13.08 78.05 4.97
N LEU A 5 14.19 77.74 4.27
CA LEU A 5 15.06 78.73 3.63
C LEU A 5 16.25 78.16 2.82
N HIS A 6 16.24 78.45 1.51
CA HIS A 6 17.31 79.01 0.63
C HIS A 6 18.50 78.12 0.19
N LEU A 7 18.65 77.82 -1.12
CA LEU A 7 19.08 78.66 -2.27
C LEU A 7 20.61 78.81 -2.34
N LEU A 8 21.25 78.29 -3.40
CA LEU A 8 22.16 79.07 -4.25
C LEU A 8 22.40 78.36 -5.60
N ALA A 9 22.30 79.15 -6.66
CA ALA A 9 22.60 78.80 -8.04
C ALA A 9 24.08 79.10 -8.36
N GLY A 10 24.63 78.38 -9.34
CA GLY A 10 25.92 78.69 -9.97
C GLY A 10 25.96 78.14 -11.40
N ILE A 11 25.73 79.03 -12.37
CA ILE A 11 25.92 78.81 -13.81
C ILE A 11 27.36 79.20 -14.15
N ALA A 12 28.06 78.37 -14.94
CA ALA A 12 29.20 78.80 -15.74
C ALA A 12 29.16 78.14 -17.13
N LEU A 13 29.14 78.99 -18.16
CA LEU A 13 29.26 78.71 -19.59
C LEU A 13 30.71 78.32 -19.97
N LEU A 14 30.90 77.49 -21.02
CA LEU A 14 31.42 77.86 -22.35
C LEU A 14 32.22 76.72 -23.04
N THR A 15 31.66 76.25 -24.17
CA THR A 15 32.24 75.68 -25.42
C THR A 15 33.61 74.99 -25.47
N GLY A 16 33.63 73.82 -26.13
CA GLY A 16 34.77 73.28 -26.87
C GLY A 16 34.42 72.05 -27.69
N LEU A 17 34.32 72.19 -29.02
CA LEU A 17 34.35 71.07 -29.98
C LEU A 17 35.72 70.40 -29.92
N LEU A 18 35.76 69.07 -29.77
CA LEU A 18 36.84 68.23 -30.30
C LEU A 18 36.24 66.91 -30.78
N ALA A 19 36.64 66.55 -31.99
CA ALA A 19 36.24 65.37 -32.73
C ALA A 19 36.89 64.08 -32.19
N GLY A 20 36.16 62.97 -32.33
CA GLY A 20 36.68 61.65 -32.63
C GLY A 20 37.62 60.98 -31.62
N CYS A 21 37.10 60.00 -30.91
CA CYS A 21 37.66 58.64 -30.89
C CYS A 21 36.50 57.67 -30.61
N ASP A 22 36.25 56.82 -31.60
CA ASP A 22 35.42 55.62 -31.51
C ASP A 22 36.19 54.63 -30.63
N ASP A 23 35.68 54.34 -29.44
CA ASP A 23 36.27 53.34 -28.52
C ASP A 23 35.17 52.34 -28.16
N SER A 24 34.64 51.69 -29.19
CA SER A 24 33.78 50.52 -29.08
C SER A 24 34.63 49.25 -28.90
N ASP A 25 35.38 49.17 -27.81
CA ASP A 25 35.98 47.91 -27.36
C ASP A 25 35.97 47.86 -25.83
N SER A 26 34.75 47.86 -25.27
CA SER A 26 34.57 47.13 -24.01
C SER A 26 34.78 45.66 -24.34
N PRO A 27 35.73 44.93 -23.71
CA PRO A 27 35.84 43.51 -23.93
C PRO A 27 34.54 42.88 -23.42
N SER A 28 33.61 42.60 -24.34
CA SER A 28 32.52 41.70 -24.06
C SER A 28 33.20 40.40 -23.61
N GLY A 29 32.90 39.96 -22.40
CA GLY A 29 33.34 38.65 -21.92
C GLY A 29 33.05 37.58 -22.98
N PRO A 30 33.76 36.43 -22.95
CA PRO A 30 33.63 35.41 -23.98
C PRO A 30 32.14 35.13 -24.27
N ASP A 31 31.74 35.30 -25.53
CA ASP A 31 30.35 35.10 -25.97
C ASP A 31 30.02 33.60 -25.88
N LEU A 32 29.50 33.20 -24.72
CA LEU A 32 29.17 31.81 -24.42
C LEU A 32 28.04 31.34 -25.32
N GLN A 33 28.32 30.28 -26.09
CA GLN A 33 27.32 29.67 -26.96
C GLN A 33 26.49 28.64 -26.20
N PRO A 34 25.18 28.49 -26.52
CA PRO A 34 24.38 27.40 -26.00
C PRO A 34 24.98 26.04 -26.39
N PRO A 35 24.93 25.02 -25.52
CA PRO A 35 25.30 23.66 -25.86
C PRO A 35 24.48 23.13 -27.05
N GLY A 36 25.15 22.46 -27.98
CA GLY A 36 24.51 21.75 -29.08
C GLY A 36 24.15 20.31 -28.71
N GLY A 37 23.34 19.66 -29.53
CA GLY A 37 23.11 18.20 -29.44
C GLY A 37 22.44 17.74 -28.15
N VAL A 38 21.60 18.57 -27.54
CA VAL A 38 20.85 18.19 -26.33
C VAL A 38 19.94 17.01 -26.65
N ALA A 39 20.10 15.92 -25.91
CA ALA A 39 19.29 14.72 -25.99
C ALA A 39 18.90 14.27 -24.58
N VAL A 40 17.83 13.49 -24.50
CA VAL A 40 17.38 12.90 -23.23
C VAL A 40 17.05 11.43 -23.46
N SER A 41 17.54 10.55 -22.59
CA SER A 41 17.25 9.11 -22.61
C SER A 41 16.69 8.66 -21.28
N VAL A 42 15.68 7.79 -21.31
CA VAL A 42 15.09 7.17 -20.11
C VAL A 42 16.12 6.27 -19.43
N LEU A 43 16.29 6.44 -18.11
CA LEU A 43 17.06 5.52 -17.26
C LEU A 43 16.12 4.56 -16.50
N SER A 44 14.97 5.06 -16.05
CA SER A 44 13.91 4.28 -15.39
C SER A 44 12.55 4.98 -15.55
N GLY A 45 11.47 4.40 -15.01
CA GLY A 45 10.16 5.07 -14.95
C GLY A 45 10.14 6.38 -14.15
N THR A 46 11.21 6.69 -13.39
CA THR A 46 11.32 7.90 -12.54
C THR A 46 12.61 8.68 -12.75
N SER A 47 13.43 8.33 -13.75
CA SER A 47 14.68 9.03 -14.01
C SER A 47 15.11 9.02 -15.47
N VAL A 48 15.85 10.06 -15.85
CA VAL A 48 16.39 10.24 -17.21
C VAL A 48 17.83 10.75 -17.15
N ARG A 49 18.54 10.59 -18.26
CA ARG A 49 19.84 11.23 -18.50
C ARG A 49 19.71 12.25 -19.61
N VAL A 50 20.10 13.49 -19.31
CA VAL A 50 20.26 14.57 -20.29
C VAL A 50 21.72 14.59 -20.72
N THR A 51 21.98 14.60 -22.02
CA THR A 51 23.32 14.69 -22.62
C THR A 51 23.39 15.84 -23.61
N PHE A 52 24.56 16.41 -23.81
CA PHE A 52 24.78 17.54 -24.71
C PHE A 52 26.25 17.64 -25.13
N SER A 53 26.56 18.39 -26.19
CA SER A 53 27.93 18.65 -26.61
C SER A 53 28.56 19.77 -25.79
N PRO A 54 29.87 19.71 -25.49
CA PRO A 54 30.52 20.77 -24.74
C PRO A 54 30.51 22.10 -25.50
N ALA A 55 30.30 23.20 -24.78
CA ALA A 55 30.32 24.55 -25.34
C ALA A 55 31.69 25.21 -25.09
N SER A 56 32.23 25.88 -26.11
CA SER A 56 33.52 26.56 -26.00
C SER A 56 33.49 27.64 -24.91
N GLY A 57 34.49 27.63 -24.02
CA GLY A 57 34.59 28.58 -22.90
C GLY A 57 33.70 28.27 -21.70
N ALA A 58 32.90 27.21 -21.74
CA ALA A 58 32.06 26.77 -20.62
C ALA A 58 32.88 26.05 -19.55
N SER A 59 32.60 26.36 -18.29
CA SER A 59 33.09 25.64 -17.11
C SER A 59 32.00 24.84 -16.40
N ALA A 60 30.73 25.08 -16.72
CA ALA A 60 29.57 24.37 -16.18
C ALA A 60 28.35 24.52 -17.11
N TYR A 61 27.29 23.80 -16.79
CA TYR A 61 26.03 23.77 -17.54
C TYR A 61 24.84 23.81 -16.58
N ILE A 62 23.83 24.60 -16.94
CA ILE A 62 22.56 24.71 -16.21
C ILE A 62 21.52 23.90 -16.96
N VAL A 63 20.92 22.92 -16.29
CA VAL A 63 19.86 22.08 -16.87
C VAL A 63 18.51 22.53 -16.37
N GLN A 64 17.60 22.81 -17.29
CA GLN A 64 16.21 23.12 -16.97
C GLN A 64 15.26 22.06 -17.49
N ARG A 65 14.18 21.83 -16.73
CA ARG A 65 13.08 20.94 -17.06
C ARG A 65 11.76 21.71 -17.12
N ALA A 66 10.90 21.34 -18.06
CA ALA A 66 9.47 21.66 -18.08
C ALA A 66 8.65 20.36 -18.21
N GLU A 67 7.46 20.33 -17.61
CA GLU A 67 6.53 19.20 -17.68
C GLU A 67 5.47 19.43 -18.76
N GLY A 68 4.98 18.34 -19.37
CA GLY A 68 3.92 18.32 -20.36
C GLY A 68 4.40 18.35 -21.82
N GLU A 69 3.46 18.20 -22.73
CA GLU A 69 3.72 18.13 -24.19
C GLU A 69 4.06 19.51 -24.78
N THR A 70 3.39 20.56 -24.29
CA THR A 70 3.58 21.95 -24.72
C THR A 70 3.36 22.89 -23.52
N GLY A 71 3.88 24.13 -23.61
CA GLY A 71 3.71 25.12 -22.54
C GLY A 71 4.48 24.79 -21.26
N GLY A 72 4.04 25.35 -20.13
CA GLY A 72 4.74 25.22 -18.85
C GLY A 72 5.94 26.16 -18.70
N SER A 73 6.45 26.32 -17.47
CA SER A 73 7.65 27.09 -17.18
C SER A 73 8.83 26.16 -16.97
N PHE A 74 9.94 26.44 -17.66
CA PHE A 74 11.20 25.77 -17.39
C PHE A 74 11.75 26.19 -16.03
N THR A 75 12.13 25.21 -15.22
CA THR A 75 12.75 25.40 -13.90
C THR A 75 14.11 24.72 -13.90
N THR A 76 15.08 25.29 -13.19
CA THR A 76 16.41 24.67 -13.06
C THR A 76 16.31 23.44 -12.15
N VAL A 77 16.73 22.28 -12.67
CA VAL A 77 16.76 21.01 -11.94
C VAL A 77 18.17 20.67 -11.44
N GLY A 78 19.20 21.30 -12.00
CA GLY A 78 20.56 21.21 -11.49
C GLY A 78 21.59 21.90 -12.36
N GLU A 79 22.84 21.89 -11.88
CA GLU A 79 24.02 22.29 -12.62
C GLU A 79 25.01 21.12 -12.67
N THR A 80 25.84 21.05 -13.71
CA THR A 80 26.88 20.02 -13.89
C THR A 80 28.09 20.61 -14.60
N ASP A 81 29.30 20.20 -14.25
CA ASP A 81 30.53 20.49 -15.00
C ASP A 81 30.83 19.44 -16.09
N GLU A 82 30.07 18.35 -16.09
CA GLU A 82 30.10 17.30 -17.11
C GLU A 82 29.14 17.60 -18.27
N THR A 83 29.31 16.88 -19.38
CA THR A 83 28.39 16.94 -20.53
C THR A 83 27.18 16.02 -20.40
N SER A 84 26.82 15.68 -19.15
CA SER A 84 25.65 14.88 -18.81
C SER A 84 25.09 15.23 -17.43
N PHE A 85 23.79 15.03 -17.26
CA PHE A 85 23.07 15.26 -16.01
C PHE A 85 21.98 14.20 -15.83
N GLU A 86 21.88 13.62 -14.64
CA GLU A 86 20.78 12.72 -14.28
C GLU A 86 19.71 13.49 -13.52
N ASP A 87 18.47 13.41 -14.02
CA ASP A 87 17.29 13.93 -13.31
C ASP A 87 16.45 12.75 -12.82
N ALA A 88 16.13 12.75 -11.52
CA ALA A 88 15.46 11.65 -10.82
C ALA A 88 14.24 12.17 -10.04
N GLY A 89 13.39 11.25 -9.56
CA GLY A 89 12.16 11.61 -8.85
C GLY A 89 11.07 12.15 -9.79
N LEU A 90 11.11 11.75 -11.06
CA LEU A 90 10.12 12.10 -12.07
C LEU A 90 8.87 11.24 -11.94
N THR A 91 7.74 11.77 -12.38
CA THR A 91 6.46 11.06 -12.39
C THR A 91 6.38 10.14 -13.61
N PRO A 92 6.09 8.83 -13.44
CA PRO A 92 5.83 7.93 -14.56
C PRO A 92 4.66 8.41 -15.44
N LEU A 93 4.57 7.93 -16.69
CA LEU A 93 3.54 8.35 -17.65
C LEU A 93 3.46 9.87 -17.89
N SER A 94 4.52 10.61 -17.56
CA SER A 94 4.59 12.05 -17.73
C SER A 94 5.61 12.43 -18.79
N VAL A 95 5.32 13.52 -19.50
CA VAL A 95 6.21 14.07 -20.53
C VAL A 95 7.07 15.15 -19.91
N TYR A 96 8.36 15.11 -20.19
CA TYR A 96 9.33 16.12 -19.77
C TYR A 96 10.11 16.65 -20.95
N ARG A 97 10.43 17.95 -20.89
CA ARG A 97 11.27 18.64 -21.86
C ARG A 97 12.45 19.27 -21.15
N TYR A 98 13.64 19.14 -21.74
CA TYR A 98 14.90 19.62 -21.18
C TYR A 98 15.58 20.61 -22.11
N ARG A 99 16.23 21.60 -21.52
CA ARG A 99 17.12 22.53 -22.23
C ARG A 99 18.31 22.89 -21.35
N VAL A 100 19.44 23.23 -21.98
CA VAL A 100 20.71 23.42 -21.29
C VAL A 100 21.32 24.76 -21.69
N ALA A 101 21.86 25.50 -20.73
CA ALA A 101 22.69 26.69 -20.98
C ALA A 101 24.11 26.42 -20.50
N SER A 102 25.10 26.99 -21.19
CA SER A 102 26.50 26.95 -20.75
C SER A 102 26.78 28.09 -19.79
N ARG A 103 27.74 27.89 -18.90
CA ARG A 103 28.13 28.83 -17.86
C ARG A 103 29.64 28.94 -17.76
N SER A 104 30.15 30.14 -17.54
CA SER A 104 31.55 30.42 -17.20
C SER A 104 31.61 31.51 -16.14
N GLY A 105 31.88 31.15 -14.89
CA GLY A 105 31.74 32.06 -13.75
C GLY A 105 30.31 32.59 -13.59
N SER A 106 30.13 33.90 -13.72
CA SER A 106 28.80 34.56 -13.68
C SER A 106 28.15 34.72 -15.06
N ALA A 107 28.86 34.43 -16.15
CA ALA A 107 28.32 34.52 -17.50
C ALA A 107 27.53 33.25 -17.84
N GLN A 108 26.41 33.41 -18.53
CA GLN A 108 25.54 32.33 -18.99
C GLN A 108 25.16 32.57 -20.46
N SER A 109 25.13 31.51 -21.26
CA SER A 109 24.56 31.57 -22.61
C SER A 109 23.03 31.67 -22.60
N GLY A 110 22.45 31.83 -23.79
CA GLY A 110 21.07 31.40 -24.03
C GLY A 110 20.90 29.89 -23.82
N PHE A 111 19.66 29.41 -23.71
CA PHE A 111 19.39 27.97 -23.66
C PHE A 111 19.45 27.34 -25.05
N SER A 112 19.82 26.06 -25.09
CA SER A 112 19.72 25.19 -26.26
C SER A 112 18.29 25.04 -26.77
N GLY A 113 18.14 24.33 -27.90
CA GLY A 113 16.86 23.71 -28.25
C GLY A 113 16.40 22.70 -27.18
N GLU A 114 15.13 22.33 -27.25
CA GLU A 114 14.50 21.41 -26.28
C GLU A 114 14.69 19.94 -26.71
N ALA A 115 14.94 19.07 -25.75
CA ALA A 115 14.87 17.62 -25.91
C ALA A 115 13.66 17.09 -25.14
N ARG A 116 12.83 16.25 -25.78
CA ARG A 116 11.60 15.69 -25.22
C ARG A 116 11.80 14.23 -24.83
N VAL A 117 11.22 13.83 -23.71
CA VAL A 117 11.08 12.43 -23.30
C VAL A 117 9.70 12.20 -22.69
N GLU A 118 9.13 11.03 -22.93
CA GLU A 118 7.95 10.53 -22.23
C GLU A 118 8.40 9.35 -21.38
N LEU A 119 8.08 9.41 -20.08
CA LEU A 119 8.47 8.34 -19.17
C LEU A 119 7.52 7.15 -19.32
N PRO A 120 8.06 5.92 -19.34
CA PRO A 120 7.23 4.74 -19.41
C PRO A 120 6.39 4.61 -18.12
N GLU A 121 5.35 3.79 -18.21
CA GLU A 121 4.71 3.28 -17.00
C GLU A 121 5.72 2.52 -16.13
N LEU A 122 5.62 2.67 -14.81
CA LEU A 122 6.31 1.75 -13.91
C LEU A 122 5.64 0.39 -13.98
N VAL A 123 6.23 -0.52 -14.77
CA VAL A 123 5.83 -1.92 -14.74
C VAL A 123 6.42 -2.54 -13.48
N THR A 124 5.58 -2.70 -12.45
CA THR A 124 5.96 -3.47 -11.26
C THR A 124 5.88 -4.95 -11.63
N PRO A 125 6.99 -5.71 -11.65
CA PRO A 125 6.96 -7.13 -12.01
C PRO A 125 6.04 -7.92 -11.07
N THR A 126 5.23 -8.80 -11.65
CA THR A 126 4.42 -9.75 -10.88
C THR A 126 5.21 -11.04 -10.65
N ARG A 127 5.38 -11.42 -9.38
CA ARG A 127 5.94 -12.70 -8.95
C ARG A 127 4.80 -13.61 -8.49
N THR A 128 4.54 -14.68 -9.24
CA THR A 128 3.51 -15.66 -8.85
C THR A 128 4.07 -16.63 -7.81
N ILE A 129 3.33 -16.80 -6.72
CA ILE A 129 3.60 -17.74 -5.63
C ILE A 129 2.62 -18.90 -5.77
N THR A 130 3.15 -20.09 -6.03
CA THR A 130 2.36 -21.31 -6.28
C THR A 130 2.64 -22.43 -5.29
N ALA A 131 3.50 -22.18 -4.31
CA ALA A 131 3.97 -23.17 -3.35
C ALA A 131 4.13 -22.55 -1.96
N ASP A 132 4.02 -23.41 -0.96
CA ASP A 132 4.18 -23.05 0.45
C ASP A 132 5.55 -22.45 0.73
N ILE A 133 5.57 -21.54 1.69
CA ILE A 133 6.76 -20.85 2.18
C ILE A 133 7.27 -21.65 3.38
N THR A 134 8.27 -22.50 3.14
CA THR A 134 8.82 -23.44 4.13
C THR A 134 10.10 -22.94 4.81
N SER A 135 10.58 -21.77 4.43
CA SER A 135 11.70 -21.06 5.03
C SER A 135 11.46 -19.56 4.97
N ASP A 136 12.19 -18.79 5.77
CA ASP A 136 12.10 -17.33 5.78
C ASP A 136 12.14 -16.73 4.38
N ARG A 137 11.23 -15.78 4.12
CA ARG A 137 11.08 -15.15 2.82
C ARG A 137 10.66 -13.70 2.98
N THR A 138 11.22 -12.84 2.14
CA THR A 138 10.85 -11.42 2.05
C THR A 138 10.11 -11.13 0.76
N PHE A 139 8.97 -10.46 0.87
CA PHE A 139 8.29 -9.78 -0.23
C PHE A 139 8.69 -8.30 -0.22
N VAL A 140 9.21 -7.82 -1.34
CA VAL A 140 9.80 -6.48 -1.48
C VAL A 140 8.91 -5.56 -2.31
N ALA A 141 8.93 -4.26 -2.04
CA ALA A 141 7.97 -3.31 -2.62
C ALA A 141 8.15 -3.10 -4.14
N ASP A 142 9.26 -3.56 -4.72
CA ASP A 142 9.54 -3.48 -6.17
C ASP A 142 8.71 -4.47 -7.01
N SER A 143 7.90 -5.32 -6.38
CA SER A 143 7.19 -6.41 -7.03
C SER A 143 5.75 -6.52 -6.52
N ILE A 144 4.84 -6.94 -7.40
CA ILE A 144 3.52 -7.44 -7.02
C ILE A 144 3.65 -8.94 -6.76
N TYR A 145 3.12 -9.44 -5.66
CA TYR A 145 3.12 -10.87 -5.36
C TYR A 145 1.74 -11.46 -5.60
N LYS A 146 1.61 -12.36 -6.57
CA LYS A 146 0.34 -13.04 -6.89
C LYS A 146 0.28 -14.40 -6.19
N LEU A 147 -0.63 -14.56 -5.24
CA LEU A 147 -0.92 -15.85 -4.59
C LEU A 147 -1.81 -16.68 -5.51
N SER A 148 -1.31 -17.81 -5.99
CA SER A 148 -2.03 -18.71 -6.90
C SER A 148 -2.18 -20.06 -6.21
N GLY A 149 -3.27 -20.19 -5.45
CA GLY A 149 -3.56 -21.31 -4.54
C GLY A 149 -3.62 -20.91 -3.07
N PHE A 150 -3.78 -21.92 -2.20
CA PHE A 150 -3.89 -21.78 -0.74
C PHE A 150 -2.48 -21.81 -0.11
N ILE A 151 -1.75 -20.70 -0.23
CA ILE A 151 -0.33 -20.62 0.11
C ILE A 151 -0.13 -20.61 1.62
N LYS A 152 0.65 -21.56 2.15
CA LYS A 152 0.92 -21.67 3.59
C LYS A 152 2.34 -21.22 3.92
N VAL A 153 2.48 -20.37 4.92
CA VAL A 153 3.74 -20.15 5.63
C VAL A 153 3.82 -21.22 6.71
N ALA A 154 4.80 -22.12 6.57
CA ALA A 154 4.91 -23.31 7.40
C ALA A 154 5.56 -23.01 8.75
N ASN A 155 5.35 -23.90 9.73
CA ASN A 155 5.96 -23.84 11.05
C ASN A 155 7.48 -23.59 10.95
N GLY A 156 7.97 -22.60 11.70
CA GLY A 156 9.37 -22.21 11.75
C GLY A 156 9.79 -21.21 10.66
N ALA A 157 8.92 -20.88 9.70
CA ALA A 157 9.18 -19.88 8.68
C ALA A 157 8.56 -18.53 9.04
N THR A 158 9.25 -17.45 8.64
CA THR A 158 8.76 -16.07 8.72
C THR A 158 8.57 -15.47 7.33
N LEU A 159 7.37 -15.00 7.02
CA LEU A 159 7.12 -14.16 5.85
C LEU A 159 7.24 -12.69 6.25
N THR A 160 8.28 -12.00 5.76
CA THR A 160 8.42 -10.55 5.92
C THR A 160 7.91 -9.84 4.68
N ILE A 161 7.17 -8.75 4.84
CA ILE A 161 6.61 -7.96 3.73
C ILE A 161 7.01 -6.50 3.95
N GLU A 162 7.72 -5.92 2.99
CA GLU A 162 8.15 -4.53 3.05
C GLU A 162 6.96 -3.55 2.91
N PRO A 163 7.03 -2.36 3.54
CA PRO A 163 6.05 -1.29 3.34
C PRO A 163 5.78 -1.00 1.86
N GLY A 164 4.52 -0.75 1.50
CA GLY A 164 4.10 -0.45 0.14
C GLY A 164 4.01 -1.67 -0.79
N THR A 165 4.35 -2.87 -0.32
CA THR A 165 4.22 -4.10 -1.11
C THR A 165 2.75 -4.40 -1.39
N LYS A 166 2.45 -4.77 -2.64
CA LYS A 166 1.13 -5.23 -3.07
C LYS A 166 1.12 -6.74 -3.26
N ILE A 167 0.15 -7.38 -2.64
CA ILE A 167 -0.13 -8.81 -2.75
C ILE A 167 -1.52 -8.97 -3.37
N VAL A 168 -1.65 -9.88 -4.33
CA VAL A 168 -2.92 -10.13 -5.00
C VAL A 168 -3.30 -11.61 -4.96
N GLY A 169 -4.57 -11.90 -4.71
CA GLY A 169 -5.12 -13.24 -4.88
C GLY A 169 -5.43 -13.53 -6.36
N ASP A 170 -5.08 -14.73 -6.84
CA ASP A 170 -5.42 -15.21 -8.18
C ASP A 170 -6.92 -15.49 -8.29
N PHE A 171 -7.63 -14.63 -9.02
CA PHE A 171 -9.06 -14.74 -9.21
C PHE A 171 -9.45 -16.04 -9.94
N ASN A 172 -8.56 -16.52 -10.80
CA ASN A 172 -8.77 -17.71 -11.63
C ASN A 172 -8.41 -19.02 -10.91
N ILE A 173 -7.81 -18.93 -9.72
CA ILE A 173 -7.63 -20.06 -8.81
C ILE A 173 -8.54 -19.82 -7.60
N PRO A 174 -9.78 -20.36 -7.63
CA PRO A 174 -10.79 -20.12 -6.59
C PRO A 174 -10.25 -20.41 -5.18
N GLY A 175 -10.51 -19.50 -4.25
CA GLY A 175 -10.04 -19.60 -2.87
C GLY A 175 -8.57 -19.27 -2.63
N SER A 176 -7.83 -18.75 -3.63
CA SER A 176 -6.43 -18.33 -3.43
C SER A 176 -6.28 -17.41 -2.22
N SER A 177 -5.38 -17.74 -1.31
CA SER A 177 -5.35 -17.21 0.05
C SER A 177 -3.96 -17.38 0.67
N LEU A 178 -3.72 -16.68 1.78
CA LEU A 178 -2.49 -16.77 2.56
C LEU A 178 -2.79 -17.33 3.95
N PHE A 179 -2.13 -18.43 4.31
CA PHE A 179 -2.21 -19.03 5.64
C PHE A 179 -0.89 -18.84 6.39
N ILE A 180 -0.94 -18.32 7.61
CA ILE A 180 0.17 -18.31 8.56
C ILE A 180 -0.12 -19.44 9.54
N LEU A 181 0.55 -20.58 9.38
CA LEU A 181 0.27 -21.77 10.18
C LEU A 181 0.89 -21.67 11.59
N ARG A 182 0.40 -22.50 12.52
CA ARG A 182 0.93 -22.57 13.90
C ARG A 182 2.45 -22.71 13.91
N GLY A 183 3.11 -21.81 14.64
CA GLY A 183 4.57 -21.73 14.75
C GLY A 183 5.26 -20.99 13.58
N ALA A 184 4.51 -20.50 12.60
CA ALA A 184 4.98 -19.57 11.58
C ALA A 184 4.73 -18.12 12.01
N ARG A 185 5.37 -17.16 11.33
CA ARG A 185 5.16 -15.72 11.59
C ARG A 185 4.97 -14.93 10.30
N ILE A 186 4.19 -13.87 10.38
CA ILE A 186 4.12 -12.81 9.35
C ILE A 186 4.64 -11.49 9.93
N ILE A 187 5.49 -10.78 9.20
CA ILE A 187 5.95 -9.44 9.56
C ILE A 187 5.54 -8.50 8.43
N ALA A 188 4.33 -7.98 8.50
CA ALA A 188 3.76 -7.01 7.58
C ALA A 188 3.57 -5.67 8.31
N GLU A 189 4.65 -4.90 8.39
CA GLU A 189 4.70 -3.61 9.07
C GLU A 189 4.83 -2.49 8.04
N GLY A 190 3.71 -2.09 7.45
CA GLY A 190 3.63 -0.93 6.54
C GLY A 190 3.75 0.40 7.29
N THR A 191 3.55 1.50 6.58
CA THR A 191 3.45 2.84 7.17
C THR A 191 2.19 3.57 6.68
N PRO A 192 1.78 4.69 7.30
CA PRO A 192 0.66 5.49 6.77
C PRO A 192 0.85 5.91 5.30
N GLU A 193 2.09 6.21 4.90
CA GLU A 193 2.44 6.64 3.55
C GLU A 193 2.63 5.48 2.57
N ALA A 194 2.95 4.28 3.09
CA ALA A 194 3.21 3.08 2.31
C ALA A 194 2.56 1.85 2.98
N PRO A 195 1.22 1.77 3.00
CA PRO A 195 0.52 0.62 3.55
C PRO A 195 0.78 -0.62 2.70
N ILE A 196 0.79 -1.80 3.33
CA ILE A 196 0.80 -3.08 2.63
C ILE A 196 -0.63 -3.39 2.19
N VAL A 197 -0.82 -3.80 0.94
CA VAL A 197 -2.16 -4.04 0.39
C VAL A 197 -2.28 -5.47 -0.13
N PHE A 198 -3.17 -6.25 0.50
CA PHE A 198 -3.67 -7.51 -0.01
C PHE A 198 -5.01 -7.26 -0.71
N THR A 199 -5.14 -7.66 -1.98
CA THR A 199 -6.34 -7.32 -2.78
C THR A 199 -6.59 -8.32 -3.91
N SER A 200 -7.67 -8.13 -4.66
CA SER A 200 -7.95 -8.88 -5.89
C SER A 200 -6.95 -8.55 -7.00
N GLU A 201 -6.55 -9.55 -7.78
CA GLU A 201 -5.75 -9.33 -9.00
C GLU A 201 -6.52 -8.59 -10.10
N ARG A 202 -7.85 -8.52 -10.01
CA ARG A 202 -8.67 -7.94 -11.07
C ARG A 202 -8.40 -6.44 -11.24
N PRO A 203 -8.61 -5.91 -12.45
CA PRO A 203 -8.49 -4.49 -12.72
C PRO A 203 -9.36 -3.64 -11.78
N LEU A 204 -8.92 -2.41 -11.53
CA LEU A 204 -9.71 -1.43 -10.78
C LEU A 204 -11.10 -1.27 -11.41
N GLY A 205 -12.14 -1.18 -10.57
CA GLY A 205 -13.53 -1.11 -11.00
C GLY A 205 -14.17 -2.46 -11.36
N GLN A 206 -13.40 -3.56 -11.33
CA GLN A 206 -13.92 -4.92 -11.54
C GLN A 206 -13.78 -5.81 -10.31
N ARG A 207 -13.19 -5.32 -9.22
CA ARG A 207 -12.97 -6.12 -8.01
C ARG A 207 -14.27 -6.27 -7.23
N GLN A 208 -14.48 -7.45 -6.66
CA GLN A 208 -15.70 -7.80 -5.93
C GLN A 208 -15.36 -8.61 -4.67
N PRO A 209 -16.16 -8.50 -3.59
CA PRO A 209 -16.12 -9.45 -2.49
C PRO A 209 -16.11 -10.89 -3.03
N GLY A 210 -15.28 -11.76 -2.47
CA GLY A 210 -15.17 -13.12 -2.99
C GLY A 210 -14.02 -13.32 -3.98
N ASP A 211 -13.35 -12.27 -4.45
CA ASP A 211 -12.35 -12.42 -5.52
C ASP A 211 -11.18 -13.35 -5.12
N TRP A 212 -10.88 -13.44 -3.82
CA TRP A 212 -9.84 -14.29 -3.24
C TRP A 212 -10.12 -14.58 -1.75
N GLY A 213 -9.49 -15.61 -1.17
CA GLY A 213 -9.86 -16.17 0.14
C GLY A 213 -9.30 -15.48 1.38
N GLY A 214 -8.60 -14.35 1.28
CA GLY A 214 -8.15 -13.60 2.46
C GLY A 214 -6.87 -14.11 3.14
N VAL A 215 -6.66 -13.62 4.36
CA VAL A 215 -5.48 -13.92 5.21
C VAL A 215 -5.96 -14.70 6.44
N ILE A 216 -5.42 -15.90 6.62
CA ILE A 216 -5.77 -16.80 7.71
C ILE A 216 -4.55 -16.95 8.61
N MET A 217 -4.70 -16.64 9.90
CA MET A 217 -3.67 -16.81 10.91
C MET A 217 -4.09 -17.90 11.89
N VAL A 218 -3.23 -18.89 12.09
CA VAL A 218 -3.42 -19.99 13.03
C VAL A 218 -2.31 -19.93 14.07
N GLY A 219 -2.65 -19.55 15.30
CA GLY A 219 -1.70 -19.43 16.40
C GLY A 219 -1.70 -20.64 17.35
N ASN A 220 -1.17 -20.40 18.55
CA ASN A 220 -1.13 -21.37 19.65
C ASN A 220 -1.92 -20.91 20.90
N GLY A 221 -2.79 -19.93 20.78
CA GLY A 221 -3.72 -19.43 21.80
C GLY A 221 -4.80 -20.42 22.22
N ILE A 222 -5.34 -20.24 23.41
CA ILE A 222 -6.32 -21.16 24.01
C ILE A 222 -7.69 -20.95 23.35
N THR A 223 -8.36 -22.05 22.97
CA THR A 223 -9.76 -22.04 22.49
C THR A 223 -10.63 -22.89 23.42
N ASN A 224 -11.95 -22.82 23.24
CA ASN A 224 -12.90 -23.67 23.96
C ASN A 224 -13.37 -24.90 23.15
N ARG A 225 -12.57 -25.27 22.14
CA ARG A 225 -12.78 -26.38 21.22
C ARG A 225 -11.87 -27.56 21.57
N GLY A 226 -12.44 -28.76 21.49
CA GLY A 226 -11.73 -30.03 21.53
C GLY A 226 -11.03 -30.32 20.20
N ALA A 227 -10.41 -31.49 20.12
CA ALA A 227 -9.68 -31.90 18.92
C ALA A 227 -10.32 -33.11 18.23
N PRO A 228 -10.27 -33.16 16.90
CA PRO A 228 -9.77 -32.11 16.01
C PRO A 228 -10.79 -30.98 15.81
N THR A 229 -10.32 -29.77 15.51
CA THR A 229 -11.18 -28.67 15.01
C THR A 229 -10.45 -27.93 13.89
N TYR A 230 -11.11 -27.77 12.75
CA TYR A 230 -10.48 -27.31 11.51
C TYR A 230 -10.99 -25.94 11.09
N ILE A 231 -10.11 -25.13 10.49
CA ILE A 231 -10.48 -23.87 9.87
C ILE A 231 -11.52 -24.16 8.78
N GLU A 232 -12.60 -23.39 8.80
CA GLU A 232 -13.65 -23.43 7.79
C GLU A 232 -13.08 -23.21 6.39
N GLY A 233 -13.71 -23.84 5.39
CA GLY A 233 -13.26 -23.72 4.01
C GLY A 233 -11.90 -24.39 3.73
N THR A 234 -11.41 -25.24 4.64
CA THR A 234 -10.25 -26.12 4.41
C THR A 234 -10.67 -27.56 4.16
N GLY A 235 -9.77 -28.42 3.67
CA GLY A 235 -10.08 -29.82 3.39
C GLY A 235 -10.74 -30.10 2.03
N THR A 236 -10.78 -29.12 1.13
CA THR A 236 -11.39 -29.27 -0.21
C THR A 236 -10.51 -30.01 -1.23
N GLY A 237 -9.29 -30.41 -0.86
CA GLY A 237 -8.45 -31.27 -1.68
C GLY A 237 -6.98 -31.23 -1.27
N SER A 238 -6.11 -31.83 -2.09
CA SER A 238 -4.66 -31.86 -1.81
C SER A 238 -4.00 -30.48 -1.81
N ALA A 239 -4.54 -29.53 -2.60
CA ALA A 239 -4.08 -28.14 -2.64
C ALA A 239 -4.61 -27.32 -1.44
N ASN A 240 -5.67 -27.78 -0.79
CA ASN A 240 -6.30 -27.15 0.38
C ASN A 240 -6.63 -28.22 1.44
N PRO A 241 -5.62 -28.80 2.09
CA PRO A 241 -5.84 -29.81 3.12
C PRO A 241 -6.50 -29.18 4.35
N LEU A 242 -7.07 -30.01 5.22
CA LEU A 242 -7.59 -29.58 6.52
C LEU A 242 -6.49 -28.87 7.33
N VAL A 243 -6.84 -27.74 7.94
CA VAL A 243 -5.95 -26.98 8.83
C VAL A 243 -6.53 -27.01 10.24
N ASP A 244 -5.90 -27.77 11.14
CA ASP A 244 -6.32 -27.89 12.55
C ASP A 244 -5.80 -26.71 13.37
N TYR A 245 -6.69 -26.03 14.10
CA TYR A 245 -6.34 -24.96 15.04
C TYR A 245 -6.73 -25.29 16.50
N SER A 246 -7.23 -26.50 16.76
CA SER A 246 -7.53 -26.97 18.12
C SER A 246 -6.27 -27.12 18.99
N GLN A 247 -6.48 -27.29 20.30
CA GLN A 247 -5.44 -27.56 21.29
C GLN A 247 -4.34 -26.49 21.43
N GLY A 248 -4.61 -25.23 21.08
CA GLY A 248 -3.71 -24.16 21.49
C GLY A 248 -3.65 -24.02 23.02
N THR A 249 -2.49 -23.63 23.55
CA THR A 249 -2.17 -23.69 24.99
C THR A 249 -1.56 -22.41 25.56
N ASP A 250 -1.26 -21.42 24.72
CA ASP A 250 -0.48 -20.26 25.06
C ASP A 250 -1.12 -18.97 24.52
N ASN A 251 -1.83 -18.27 25.41
CA ASN A 251 -2.41 -16.97 25.06
C ASN A 251 -1.37 -15.86 24.88
N ASP A 252 -0.10 -16.09 25.19
CA ASP A 252 1.01 -15.17 24.94
C ASP A 252 1.79 -15.51 23.65
N ASP A 253 1.31 -16.46 22.83
CA ASP A 253 1.83 -16.79 21.51
C ASP A 253 1.95 -15.56 20.58
N ASP A 254 2.98 -15.57 19.71
CA ASP A 254 3.30 -14.49 18.78
C ASP A 254 3.37 -15.01 17.33
N SER A 255 2.28 -14.78 16.60
CA SER A 255 2.15 -15.08 15.17
C SER A 255 2.65 -13.94 14.27
N GLY A 256 3.18 -12.85 14.84
CA GLY A 256 3.83 -11.75 14.13
C GLY A 256 3.07 -10.40 14.17
N ILE A 257 3.15 -9.64 13.08
CA ILE A 257 2.72 -8.25 12.99
C ILE A 257 1.91 -8.02 11.71
N LEU A 258 0.69 -7.49 11.85
CA LEU A 258 -0.03 -6.75 10.82
C LEU A 258 -0.18 -5.30 11.29
N ARG A 259 0.58 -4.38 10.68
CA ARG A 259 0.50 -2.95 10.96
C ARG A 259 0.44 -2.12 9.67
N TYR A 260 -0.53 -1.20 9.57
CA TYR A 260 -0.80 -0.43 8.34
C TYR A 260 -1.03 -1.35 7.12
N VAL A 261 -2.01 -2.24 7.27
CA VAL A 261 -2.37 -3.26 6.28
C VAL A 261 -3.79 -3.01 5.77
N ARG A 262 -4.00 -3.14 4.46
CA ARG A 262 -5.33 -3.21 3.84
C ARG A 262 -5.56 -4.59 3.27
N ILE A 263 -6.71 -5.18 3.56
CA ILE A 263 -7.19 -6.43 2.96
C ILE A 263 -8.49 -6.10 2.26
N GLU A 264 -8.55 -6.34 0.95
CA GLU A 264 -9.65 -5.86 0.11
C GLU A 264 -10.24 -6.99 -0.72
N PHE A 265 -11.55 -7.01 -0.90
CA PHE A 265 -12.24 -7.92 -1.82
C PHE A 265 -12.00 -9.40 -1.50
N ALA A 266 -11.73 -9.68 -0.23
CA ALA A 266 -11.39 -10.99 0.28
C ALA A 266 -12.66 -11.79 0.64
N GLY A 267 -12.46 -12.91 1.33
CA GLY A 267 -13.45 -13.92 1.66
C GLY A 267 -13.74 -14.86 0.49
N PHE A 268 -14.04 -16.13 0.75
CA PHE A 268 -14.37 -17.09 -0.31
C PHE A 268 -15.08 -18.37 0.19
N PRO A 269 -16.30 -18.70 -0.30
CA PRO A 269 -16.96 -19.97 -0.04
C PRO A 269 -16.31 -21.09 -0.85
N THR A 270 -15.53 -21.94 -0.19
CA THR A 270 -14.91 -23.10 -0.86
C THR A 270 -15.87 -24.26 -1.03
N ALA A 271 -16.92 -24.31 -0.22
CA ALA A 271 -18.12 -25.13 -0.35
C ALA A 271 -19.32 -24.33 0.24
N PRO A 272 -20.56 -24.83 0.14
CA PRO A 272 -21.71 -24.14 0.74
C PRO A 272 -21.62 -24.13 2.28
N ASN A 273 -21.73 -22.95 2.91
CA ASN A 273 -21.55 -22.74 4.35
C ASN A 273 -20.17 -23.21 4.85
N GLU A 274 -19.15 -22.92 4.05
CA GLU A 274 -17.74 -23.25 4.27
C GLU A 274 -16.88 -22.11 3.67
N GLU A 275 -16.99 -20.95 4.31
CA GLU A 275 -16.39 -19.69 3.90
C GLU A 275 -15.02 -19.44 4.56
N LEU A 276 -14.10 -18.86 3.77
CA LEU A 276 -12.93 -18.18 4.29
C LEU A 276 -13.27 -16.71 4.50
N ASN A 277 -12.71 -16.10 5.53
CA ASN A 277 -12.93 -14.70 5.89
C ASN A 277 -11.91 -13.75 5.26
N SER A 278 -12.10 -12.44 5.47
CA SER A 278 -11.10 -11.46 5.05
C SER A 278 -9.83 -11.55 5.90
N LEU A 279 -9.98 -11.53 7.22
CA LEU A 279 -8.92 -11.81 8.18
C LEU A 279 -9.41 -12.78 9.26
N THR A 280 -9.04 -14.05 9.12
CA THR A 280 -9.28 -15.09 10.14
C THR A 280 -8.13 -15.10 11.15
N MET A 281 -8.46 -15.08 12.44
CA MET A 281 -7.52 -15.16 13.56
C MET A 281 -7.91 -16.32 14.47
N ALA A 282 -7.49 -17.52 14.10
CA ALA A 282 -7.76 -18.73 14.86
C ALA A 282 -6.67 -19.03 15.87
N ALA A 283 -7.03 -19.14 17.14
CA ALA A 283 -6.12 -19.39 18.25
C ALA A 283 -4.93 -18.42 18.27
N VAL A 284 -5.10 -17.14 17.92
CA VAL A 284 -3.97 -16.20 17.85
C VAL A 284 -3.71 -15.61 19.25
N GLY A 285 -2.45 -15.67 19.71
CA GLY A 285 -2.04 -15.15 21.01
C GLY A 285 -1.78 -13.64 21.03
N ARG A 286 -1.74 -13.06 22.24
CA ARG A 286 -1.56 -11.62 22.50
C ARG A 286 -0.14 -11.10 22.28
N GLY A 287 0.82 -11.98 22.00
CA GLY A 287 2.14 -11.58 21.51
C GLY A 287 2.07 -11.01 20.09
N THR A 288 1.02 -11.37 19.33
CA THR A 288 0.77 -10.90 17.96
C THR A 288 0.26 -9.45 17.95
N THR A 289 0.73 -8.65 17.00
CA THR A 289 0.33 -7.25 16.83
C THR A 289 -0.64 -7.10 15.65
N ILE A 290 -1.86 -6.65 15.91
CA ILE A 290 -2.87 -6.32 14.89
C ILE A 290 -3.29 -4.85 15.07
N GLU A 291 -2.68 -3.94 14.30
CA GLU A 291 -2.92 -2.50 14.45
C GLU A 291 -3.05 -1.77 13.11
N TYR A 292 -3.94 -0.76 13.01
CA TYR A 292 -4.10 0.01 11.76
C TYR A 292 -4.41 -0.91 10.55
N VAL A 293 -5.32 -1.86 10.76
CA VAL A 293 -5.76 -2.81 9.73
C VAL A 293 -7.12 -2.37 9.21
N GLN A 294 -7.24 -2.28 7.89
CA GLN A 294 -8.50 -2.00 7.22
C GLN A 294 -8.92 -3.18 6.34
N ILE A 295 -10.17 -3.57 6.48
CA ILE A 295 -10.86 -4.47 5.56
C ILE A 295 -11.80 -3.65 4.67
N LEU A 296 -11.82 -3.98 3.39
CA LEU A 296 -12.67 -3.33 2.39
C LEU A 296 -13.42 -4.37 1.57
N LEU A 297 -14.76 -4.37 1.63
CA LEU A 297 -15.61 -5.18 0.75
C LEU A 297 -15.26 -6.68 0.78
N GLY A 298 -15.16 -7.25 1.99
CA GLY A 298 -15.06 -8.70 2.20
C GLY A 298 -16.39 -9.41 1.91
N LEU A 299 -16.36 -10.65 1.44
CA LEU A 299 -17.57 -11.44 1.19
C LEU A 299 -18.14 -12.05 2.48
N ASP A 300 -17.25 -12.65 3.23
CA ASP A 300 -17.50 -13.20 4.56
C ASP A 300 -16.97 -12.19 5.58
N ASP A 301 -16.78 -12.57 6.83
CA ASP A 301 -16.45 -11.61 7.88
C ASP A 301 -15.20 -10.79 7.60
N SER A 302 -15.26 -9.55 8.04
CA SER A 302 -14.12 -8.66 7.92
C SER A 302 -12.99 -9.07 8.88
N PHE A 303 -13.34 -9.26 10.15
CA PHE A 303 -12.42 -9.72 11.18
C PHE A 303 -13.11 -10.82 11.96
N GLU A 304 -12.50 -11.99 12.00
CA GLU A 304 -13.07 -13.14 12.71
C GLU A 304 -12.04 -13.74 13.67
N TRP A 305 -12.45 -13.92 14.92
CA TRP A 305 -11.62 -14.52 15.96
C TRP A 305 -12.18 -15.86 16.42
N PHE A 306 -11.49 -16.96 16.06
CA PHE A 306 -11.75 -18.28 16.63
C PHE A 306 -10.85 -18.53 17.85
N GLY A 307 -11.31 -18.14 19.04
CA GLY A 307 -10.53 -18.32 20.26
C GLY A 307 -9.25 -17.48 20.31
N GLY A 308 -8.36 -17.80 21.26
CA GLY A 308 -7.13 -17.05 21.48
C GLY A 308 -7.32 -15.75 22.28
N ALA A 309 -6.32 -14.89 22.24
CA ALA A 309 -6.26 -13.70 23.08
C ALA A 309 -5.59 -12.48 22.42
N VAL A 310 -5.38 -12.52 21.09
CA VAL A 310 -4.81 -11.40 20.34
C VAL A 310 -5.60 -10.11 20.61
N ASP A 311 -4.91 -8.99 20.79
CA ASP A 311 -5.55 -7.69 20.90
C ASP A 311 -5.59 -7.01 19.52
N GLY A 312 -6.60 -6.17 19.29
CA GLY A 312 -6.73 -5.36 18.08
C GLY A 312 -6.85 -3.87 18.38
N ARG A 313 -6.24 -3.02 17.55
CA ARG A 313 -6.48 -1.56 17.65
C ARG A 313 -6.42 -0.82 16.33
N TYR A 314 -7.21 0.25 16.23
CA TYR A 314 -7.34 1.04 15.00
C TYR A 314 -7.78 0.15 13.83
N LEU A 315 -8.90 -0.55 14.03
CA LEU A 315 -9.46 -1.47 13.04
C LEU A 315 -10.58 -0.77 12.27
N ILE A 316 -10.61 -0.98 10.95
CA ILE A 316 -11.68 -0.46 10.09
C ILE A 316 -12.23 -1.63 9.30
N SER A 317 -13.52 -1.92 9.45
CA SER A 317 -14.27 -2.70 8.47
C SER A 317 -15.15 -1.73 7.66
N TYR A 318 -14.94 -1.71 6.35
CA TYR A 318 -15.66 -0.85 5.41
C TYR A 318 -16.41 -1.72 4.41
N GLU A 319 -17.73 -1.78 4.56
CA GLU A 319 -18.68 -2.63 3.84
C GLU A 319 -18.29 -4.12 3.93
N SER A 320 -19.00 -4.88 4.73
CA SER A 320 -18.89 -6.35 4.81
C SER A 320 -20.09 -6.98 4.13
N ALA A 321 -19.91 -8.14 3.47
CA ALA A 321 -21.03 -8.92 2.96
C ALA A 321 -21.54 -9.96 3.99
N ASP A 322 -20.84 -10.09 5.11
CA ASP A 322 -21.29 -10.75 6.33
C ASP A 322 -20.97 -9.87 7.56
N ASP A 323 -20.37 -10.38 8.64
CA ASP A 323 -20.09 -9.60 9.83
C ASP A 323 -18.93 -8.64 9.68
N HIS A 324 -19.02 -7.53 10.40
CA HIS A 324 -17.88 -6.62 10.53
C HIS A 324 -16.83 -7.14 11.51
N PHE A 325 -17.26 -7.73 12.62
CA PHE A 325 -16.40 -8.31 13.64
C PHE A 325 -17.14 -9.48 14.28
N ASP A 326 -16.69 -10.71 14.03
CA ASP A 326 -17.19 -11.89 14.72
C ASP A 326 -16.15 -12.45 15.69
N MET A 327 -16.63 -12.85 16.86
CA MET A 327 -15.84 -13.47 17.90
C MET A 327 -16.49 -14.76 18.35
N SER A 328 -15.72 -15.83 18.32
CA SER A 328 -16.19 -17.14 18.71
C SER A 328 -15.12 -17.89 19.50
N GLU A 329 -15.51 -19.08 19.94
CA GLU A 329 -14.64 -20.17 20.38
C GLU A 329 -13.69 -19.89 21.53
N GLY A 330 -14.15 -19.05 22.46
CA GLY A 330 -13.45 -18.74 23.69
C GLY A 330 -12.46 -17.60 23.55
N TYR A 331 -12.65 -16.73 22.56
CA TYR A 331 -11.82 -15.55 22.38
C TYR A 331 -11.94 -14.60 23.58
N VAL A 332 -10.80 -14.18 24.11
CA VAL A 332 -10.68 -13.32 25.31
C VAL A 332 -9.83 -12.08 25.07
N GLY A 333 -9.60 -11.71 23.81
CA GLY A 333 -8.83 -10.51 23.45
C GLY A 333 -9.57 -9.20 23.66
N ARG A 334 -8.86 -8.10 23.45
CA ARG A 334 -9.38 -6.73 23.59
C ARG A 334 -9.24 -5.97 22.28
N VAL A 335 -10.31 -5.29 21.89
CA VAL A 335 -10.34 -4.46 20.68
C VAL A 335 -10.60 -3.01 21.07
N GLN A 336 -9.72 -2.10 20.66
CA GLN A 336 -9.87 -0.67 20.97
C GLN A 336 -9.71 0.21 19.72
N HIS A 337 -10.59 1.20 19.54
CA HIS A 337 -10.61 2.05 18.34
C HIS A 337 -10.97 1.24 17.09
N ALA A 338 -12.25 0.87 16.97
CA ALA A 338 -12.78 0.13 15.84
C ALA A 338 -13.89 0.92 15.14
N ILE A 339 -13.96 0.82 13.81
CA ILE A 339 -15.05 1.37 13.01
C ILE A 339 -15.62 0.26 12.14
N ALA A 340 -16.93 0.06 12.21
CA ALA A 340 -17.71 -0.63 11.19
C ALA A 340 -18.52 0.40 10.41
N PHE A 341 -18.45 0.38 9.09
CA PHE A 341 -19.28 1.21 8.22
C PHE A 341 -19.94 0.35 7.16
N GLN A 342 -21.26 0.42 7.10
CA GLN A 342 -22.08 -0.21 6.08
C GLN A 342 -23.03 0.81 5.47
N SER A 343 -23.11 0.84 4.15
CA SER A 343 -24.05 1.68 3.40
C SER A 343 -24.72 0.95 2.24
N ILE A 344 -24.16 -0.18 1.81
CA ILE A 344 -24.69 -1.03 0.75
C ILE A 344 -24.74 -2.47 1.22
N ARG A 345 -25.49 -3.34 0.52
CA ARG A 345 -25.22 -4.78 0.52
C ARG A 345 -24.18 -5.06 -0.56
N PRO A 346 -22.95 -5.50 -0.22
CA PRO A 346 -21.93 -5.77 -1.23
C PRO A 346 -22.39 -6.87 -2.18
N GLU A 347 -22.12 -6.70 -3.47
CA GLU A 347 -22.44 -7.71 -4.48
C GLU A 347 -21.25 -8.65 -4.67
N PRO A 348 -21.37 -9.93 -4.30
CA PRO A 348 -20.29 -10.91 -4.43
C PRO A 348 -19.86 -11.11 -5.88
N ARG A 349 -18.67 -11.69 -6.07
CA ARG A 349 -18.31 -12.24 -7.38
C ARG A 349 -19.37 -13.29 -7.82
N PRO A 350 -19.64 -13.42 -9.12
CA PRO A 350 -20.58 -14.40 -9.61
C PRO A 350 -20.07 -15.85 -9.49
N ASN A 351 -20.99 -16.81 -9.51
CA ASN A 351 -20.73 -18.26 -9.53
C ASN A 351 -19.98 -18.80 -8.32
N LEU A 352 -20.39 -18.38 -7.13
CA LEU A 352 -19.89 -18.88 -5.85
C LEU A 352 -20.76 -20.02 -5.29
N ALA A 353 -20.19 -20.79 -4.36
CA ALA A 353 -20.93 -21.79 -3.59
C ALA A 353 -21.78 -21.18 -2.45
N GLY A 354 -21.47 -19.94 -2.07
CA GLY A 354 -22.18 -19.09 -1.10
C GLY A 354 -22.36 -17.67 -1.63
N GLY A 355 -22.72 -16.72 -0.76
CA GLY A 355 -22.97 -15.32 -1.13
C GLY A 355 -22.97 -14.41 0.08
N ALA A 356 -23.39 -13.15 -0.09
CA ALA A 356 -23.55 -12.25 1.04
C ALA A 356 -24.62 -12.78 2.00
N ALA A 357 -24.33 -12.75 3.30
CA ALA A 357 -25.15 -13.32 4.35
C ALA A 357 -26.54 -12.71 4.43
N SER A 358 -27.43 -13.45 5.07
CA SER A 358 -28.82 -13.06 5.28
C SER A 358 -29.02 -12.22 6.54
N ASP A 359 -28.03 -12.21 7.42
CA ASP A 359 -28.17 -11.78 8.80
C ASP A 359 -27.03 -10.90 9.34
N PRO A 360 -26.29 -10.14 8.51
CA PRO A 360 -25.03 -9.49 8.92
C PRO A 360 -25.17 -8.56 10.13
N GLN A 361 -24.16 -8.56 10.97
CA GLN A 361 -24.07 -7.85 12.23
C GLN A 361 -22.85 -6.91 12.26
N GLY A 362 -22.96 -5.89 13.12
CA GLY A 362 -21.84 -5.00 13.40
C GLY A 362 -20.80 -5.61 14.33
N LEU A 363 -21.26 -6.46 15.26
CA LEU A 363 -20.47 -7.24 16.20
C LEU A 363 -21.27 -8.54 16.45
N GLU A 364 -20.74 -9.68 16.06
CA GLU A 364 -21.28 -11.00 16.39
C GLU A 364 -20.47 -11.66 17.51
N ASN A 365 -21.13 -12.52 18.30
CA ASN A 365 -20.44 -13.31 19.33
C ASN A 365 -21.14 -14.65 19.53
N ASP A 366 -20.56 -15.68 18.92
CA ASP A 366 -21.17 -16.99 18.77
C ASP A 366 -20.90 -17.98 19.90
N GLY A 367 -19.93 -17.68 20.77
CA GLY A 367 -19.52 -18.64 21.79
C GLY A 367 -18.90 -19.90 21.16
N CYS A 368 -19.27 -21.09 21.63
CA CYS A 368 -18.87 -22.34 20.98
C CYS A 368 -20.03 -22.86 20.13
N TRP A 369 -20.03 -22.62 18.81
CA TRP A 369 -21.18 -22.93 17.97
C TRP A 369 -21.06 -24.24 17.18
N ALA A 370 -19.86 -24.69 16.83
CA ALA A 370 -19.65 -25.89 16.02
C ALA A 370 -19.46 -27.19 16.84
N GLU A 371 -19.17 -28.32 16.19
CA GLU A 371 -18.92 -29.64 16.81
C GLU A 371 -17.61 -29.70 17.61
N ASN A 372 -17.48 -30.53 18.64
CA ASN A 372 -16.30 -30.65 19.51
C ASN A 372 -16.15 -29.51 20.53
N CYS A 373 -17.25 -28.98 21.07
CA CYS A 373 -17.17 -28.09 22.23
C CYS A 373 -16.59 -28.83 23.46
N LEU A 374 -15.69 -28.19 24.25
CA LEU A 374 -15.05 -28.85 25.41
C LEU A 374 -16.03 -29.30 26.50
N ALA A 375 -17.16 -28.60 26.66
CA ALA A 375 -18.24 -29.02 27.56
C ALA A 375 -19.23 -30.01 26.93
N GLY A 376 -19.02 -30.41 25.68
CA GLY A 376 -19.89 -31.25 24.86
C GLY A 376 -20.91 -30.43 24.06
N ASP A 377 -21.28 -30.94 22.88
CA ASP A 377 -22.12 -30.21 21.91
C ASP A 377 -23.58 -30.02 22.37
N SER A 378 -24.01 -30.73 23.41
CA SER A 378 -25.31 -30.53 24.07
C SER A 378 -25.26 -29.50 25.21
N ASN A 379 -24.07 -29.01 25.56
CA ASN A 379 -23.83 -28.07 26.65
C ASN A 379 -22.82 -26.98 26.24
N ARG A 380 -22.93 -26.52 24.99
CA ARG A 380 -21.99 -25.59 24.32
C ARG A 380 -21.74 -24.33 25.12
N SER A 381 -22.78 -23.78 25.76
CA SER A 381 -22.73 -22.57 26.58
C SER A 381 -21.87 -22.72 27.84
N ALA A 382 -21.52 -23.94 28.24
CA ALA A 382 -20.64 -24.21 29.37
C ALA A 382 -19.16 -24.40 28.96
N SER A 383 -18.83 -24.35 27.67
CA SER A 383 -17.45 -24.51 27.19
C SER A 383 -16.59 -23.33 27.61
N SER A 384 -15.55 -23.62 28.39
CA SER A 384 -14.56 -22.63 28.83
C SER A 384 -13.26 -22.72 28.02
N PRO A 385 -12.55 -21.61 27.78
CA PRO A 385 -12.92 -20.24 28.16
C PRO A 385 -14.19 -19.76 27.45
N TYR A 386 -14.96 -18.90 28.11
CA TYR A 386 -16.11 -18.27 27.46
C TYR A 386 -15.62 -17.24 26.45
N THR A 387 -16.38 -17.03 25.37
CA THR A 387 -16.11 -15.94 24.42
C THR A 387 -16.53 -14.62 25.05
N VAL A 388 -15.56 -13.89 25.61
CA VAL A 388 -15.79 -12.64 26.36
C VAL A 388 -14.84 -11.53 25.89
N PRO A 389 -14.91 -11.15 24.59
CA PRO A 389 -14.09 -10.07 24.08
C PRO A 389 -14.46 -8.74 24.74
N VAL A 390 -13.48 -7.83 24.82
CA VAL A 390 -13.70 -6.46 25.32
C VAL A 390 -13.51 -5.47 24.20
N PHE A 391 -14.60 -4.80 23.80
CA PHE A 391 -14.57 -3.70 22.84
C PHE A 391 -14.64 -2.34 23.54
N ALA A 392 -13.77 -1.40 23.15
CA ALA A 392 -13.76 -0.04 23.67
C ALA A 392 -13.53 1.00 22.56
N ASN A 393 -14.15 2.17 22.68
CA ASN A 393 -14.02 3.28 21.73
C ASN A 393 -14.32 2.87 20.28
N PHE A 394 -15.48 2.26 20.04
CA PHE A 394 -15.90 1.82 18.71
C PHE A 394 -17.09 2.61 18.17
N THR A 395 -17.22 2.65 16.85
CA THR A 395 -18.34 3.26 16.12
C THR A 395 -18.88 2.24 15.12
N LEU A 396 -20.19 1.96 15.17
CA LEU A 396 -20.87 1.12 14.18
C LEU A 396 -21.87 2.00 13.43
N ILE A 397 -21.72 2.08 12.11
CA ILE A 397 -22.61 2.83 11.22
C ILE A 397 -23.28 1.81 10.32
N GLY A 398 -24.56 1.55 10.57
CA GLY A 398 -25.34 0.61 9.79
C GLY A 398 -25.87 1.22 8.47
N PRO A 399 -26.37 0.35 7.59
CA PRO A 399 -26.87 0.72 6.28
C PRO A 399 -28.13 1.61 6.36
N PRO A 400 -28.43 2.43 5.32
CA PRO A 400 -29.72 3.07 5.23
C PRO A 400 -30.84 2.02 5.05
N PRO A 401 -32.10 2.34 5.43
CA PRO A 401 -33.24 1.45 5.18
C PRO A 401 -33.32 1.01 3.72
N GLY A 402 -33.56 -0.27 3.48
CA GLY A 402 -33.65 -0.84 2.14
C GLY A 402 -32.32 -1.20 1.47
N ALA A 403 -31.15 -0.91 2.06
CA ALA A 403 -29.88 -1.28 1.42
C ALA A 403 -29.59 -2.80 1.48
N TRP A 404 -30.25 -3.51 2.39
CA TRP A 404 -30.14 -4.96 2.62
C TRP A 404 -31.47 -5.71 2.43
N GLU A 405 -32.49 -5.05 1.89
CA GLU A 405 -33.82 -5.64 1.61
C GLU A 405 -33.90 -6.35 0.25
#